data_AF-A0A9D1VTU7-F1
#
_entry.id   AF-A0A9D1VTU7-F1
#
_cell.length_a   1.000
_cell.length_b   1.000
_cell.length_c   1.000
_cell.angle_alpha   90.00
_cell.angle_beta   90.00
_cell.angle_gamma   90.00
#
_symmetry.space_group_name_H-M   'P 1'
#
loop_
_entity.id
_entity.type
_entity.pdbx_description
1 polymer ?
#
loop_
_entity_poly.entity_id
_entity_poly.type
_entity_poly.pdbx_seq_one_letter_code
_entity_poly.pdbx_strand_id
1 'polypeptide(L)' 'MKHPSNTECRGGQTLSKEDFIRYAVLALRDCFVADVRTEKDDTIVLYFATGERFRLRVSK' A
#
# COMPACT_ATOMS: atom_id res chain seq x y z
N MET A 1 28.55 25.58 -9.74
CA MET A 1 28.17 24.47 -8.83
C MET A 1 27.22 23.55 -9.59
N LYS A 2 27.54 22.26 -9.73
CA LYS A 2 26.73 21.29 -10.48
C LYS A 2 25.61 20.76 -9.58
N HIS A 3 24.36 20.81 -10.06
CA HIS A 3 23.21 20.13 -9.48
C HIS A 3 23.43 18.61 -9.53
N PRO A 4 23.28 17.84 -8.44
CA PRO A 4 23.13 16.39 -8.55
C PRO A 4 21.66 16.09 -8.84
N SER A 5 21.24 16.28 -10.08
CA SER A 5 20.05 15.65 -10.63
C SER A 5 20.44 14.25 -11.11
N ASN A 6 20.14 13.25 -10.28
CA ASN A 6 19.82 11.86 -10.65
C ASN A 6 20.09 10.98 -9.43
N THR A 7 19.10 10.87 -8.55
CA THR A 7 18.94 9.63 -7.79
C THR A 7 18.43 8.61 -8.79
N GLU A 8 19.35 8.00 -9.55
CA GLU A 8 19.04 6.81 -10.34
C GLU A 8 18.44 5.79 -9.37
N CYS A 9 17.14 5.50 -9.52
CA CYS A 9 16.45 4.45 -8.80
C CYS A 9 16.99 3.11 -9.32
N ARG A 10 18.23 2.78 -8.91
CA ARG A 10 18.91 1.54 -9.30
C ARG A 10 18.24 0.37 -8.60
N GLY A 11 17.40 -0.34 -9.34
CA GLY A 11 17.08 -1.74 -9.11
C GLY A 11 16.69 -2.11 -7.68
N GLY A 12 15.64 -1.47 -7.14
CA GLY A 12 14.96 -2.04 -5.98
C GLY A 12 14.33 -3.37 -6.38
N GLN A 13 14.58 -4.43 -5.61
CA GLN A 13 13.84 -5.68 -5.76
C GLN A 13 12.35 -5.37 -5.85
N THR A 14 11.72 -5.73 -6.96
CA THR A 14 10.28 -5.59 -7.11
C THR A 14 9.65 -6.53 -6.10
N LEU A 15 9.05 -5.99 -5.04
CA LEU A 15 8.25 -6.76 -4.11
C LEU A 15 7.20 -7.52 -4.91
N SER A 16 6.97 -8.78 -4.57
CA SER A 16 5.84 -9.49 -5.13
C SER A 16 4.55 -8.74 -4.77
N LYS A 17 3.54 -8.82 -5.63
CA LYS A 17 2.23 -8.22 -5.37
C LYS A 17 1.66 -8.67 -4.01
N GLU A 18 1.86 -9.94 -3.67
CA GLU A 18 1.44 -10.53 -2.40
C GLU A 18 2.18 -9.91 -1.21
N ASP A 19 3.50 -9.72 -1.32
CA ASP A 19 4.28 -9.08 -0.27
C ASP A 19 3.89 -7.61 -0.10
N PHE A 20 3.67 -6.89 -1.21
CA PHE A 20 3.18 -5.52 -1.16
C PHE A 20 1.84 -5.43 -0.42
N ILE A 21 0.86 -6.29 -0.77
CA ILE A 21 -0.44 -6.32 -0.09
C ILE A 21 -0.26 -6.62 1.40
N ARG A 22 0.59 -7.59 1.74
CA ARG A 22 0.87 -7.96 3.14
C ARG A 22 1.43 -6.77 3.93
N TYR A 23 2.46 -6.11 3.40
CA TYR A 23 3.08 -4.94 4.06
C TYR A 23 2.13 -3.75 4.12
N ALA A 24 1.37 -3.48 3.05
CA ALA A 24 0.40 -2.40 3.02
C ALA A 24 -0.70 -2.61 4.07
N VAL A 25 -1.25 -3.82 4.20
CA VAL A 25 -2.26 -4.12 5.23
C VAL A 25 -1.71 -3.90 6.64
N LEU A 26 -0.48 -4.32 6.92
CA LEU A 26 0.16 -4.09 8.21
C LEU A 26 0.32 -2.58 8.49
N ALA A 27 0.91 -1.84 7.55
CA ALA A 27 1.11 -0.40 7.69
C ALA A 27 -0.22 0.35 7.87
N LEU A 28 -1.26 -0.02 7.12
CA LEU A 28 -2.58 0.61 7.22
C LEU A 28 -3.26 0.35 8.57
N ARG A 29 -3.07 -0.84 9.16
CA ARG A 29 -3.57 -1.15 10.51
C ARG A 29 -2.86 -0.35 11.59
N ASP A 30 -1.58 -0.07 11.41
CA ASP A 30 -0.81 0.73 12.36
C ASP A 30 -1.12 2.23 12.22
N CYS A 31 -1.46 2.70 11.02
CA CYS A 31 -1.72 4.12 10.74
C CYS A 31 -3.17 4.56 10.99
N PHE A 32 -4.16 3.65 10.87
CA PHE A 32 -5.57 3.99 10.90
C PHE A 32 -6.35 3.18 11.94
N VAL A 33 -7.24 3.86 12.67
CA VAL A 33 -8.28 3.21 13.47
C VAL A 33 -9.42 2.79 12.54
N ALA A 34 -9.16 1.75 11.75
CA ALA A 34 -10.08 1.18 10.78
C ALA A 34 -9.97 -0.35 10.78
N ASP A 35 -11.07 -1.04 10.46
CA ASP A 35 -11.01 -2.46 10.16
C ASP A 35 -10.48 -2.65 8.73
N VAL A 36 -9.31 -3.25 8.61
CA VAL A 36 -8.59 -3.42 7.32
C VAL A 36 -8.71 -4.87 6.85
N ARG A 37 -9.31 -5.04 5.67
CA ARG A 37 -9.56 -6.34 5.03
C ARG A 37 -8.99 -6.40 3.61
N THR A 38 -8.67 -7.60 3.16
CA THR A 38 -8.28 -7.87 1.76
C THR A 38 -9.40 -8.66 1.08
N GLU A 39 -9.84 -8.22 -0.10
CA GLU A 39 -10.84 -8.88 -0.93
C GLU A 39 -10.19 -9.73 -2.03
N LYS A 40 -10.98 -10.59 -2.70
CA LYS A 40 -10.50 -11.61 -3.67
C LYS A 40 -9.85 -11.04 -4.94
N ASP A 41 -10.00 -9.75 -5.19
CA ASP A 41 -9.53 -9.04 -6.38
C ASP A 41 -8.28 -8.18 -6.10
N ASP A 42 -7.55 -8.51 -5.03
CA ASP A 42 -6.38 -7.77 -4.56
C ASP A 42 -6.69 -6.32 -4.14
N THR A 43 -7.94 -6.09 -3.71
CA THR A 43 -8.39 -4.82 -3.15
C THR A 43 -8.26 -4.85 -1.63
N ILE A 44 -7.53 -3.88 -1.08
CA ILE A 44 -7.49 -3.60 0.36
C ILE A 44 -8.61 -2.62 0.67
N VAL A 45 -9.45 -2.94 1.66
CA VAL A 45 -10.58 -2.10 2.08
C VAL A 45 -10.40 -1.70 3.54
N LEU A 46 -10.52 -0.40 3.81
CA LEU A 46 -10.57 0.15 5.15
C LEU A 46 -12.02 0.51 5.49
N TYR A 47 -12.52 -0.03 6.59
CA TYR A 47 -13.84 0.28 7.15
C TYR A 47 -13.67 1.15 8.39
N PHE A 48 -14.07 2.41 8.30
CA PHE A 48 -14.00 3.35 9.42
C PHE A 48 -15.27 3.27 10.27
N ALA A 49 -15.15 3.54 11.56
CA ALA A 49 -16.30 3.57 12.48
C ALA A 49 -17.35 4.64 12.10
N THR A 50 -16.97 5.63 11.31
CA THR A 50 -17.86 6.65 10.72
C THR A 50 -18.80 6.08 9.65
N GLY A 51 -18.58 4.83 9.21
CA GLY A 51 -19.29 4.21 8.10
C GLY A 51 -18.65 4.47 6.73
N GLU A 52 -17.58 5.28 6.68
CA GLU A 52 -16.82 5.52 5.47
C GLU A 52 -15.98 4.30 5.08
N ARG A 53 -15.80 4.13 3.77
CA ARG A 53 -15.03 3.02 3.20
C ARG A 53 -14.05 3.52 2.15
N PHE A 54 -12.79 3.10 2.28
CA PHE A 54 -11.73 3.40 1.31
C PHE A 54 -11.24 2.11 0.67
N ARG A 55 -11.04 2.15 -0.65
CA ARG A 55 -10.64 0.98 -1.44
C ARG A 55 -9.34 1.28 -2.17
N LEU A 56 -8.35 0.44 -1.94
CA LEU A 56 -7.07 0.46 -2.64
C LEU A 56 -6.95 -0.82 -3.46
N ARG A 57 -7.12 -0.70 -4.78
CA ARG A 57 -6.89 -1.81 -5.70
C ARG A 57 -5.40 -1.88 -6.04
N VAL A 58 -4.77 -3.01 -5.75
CA VAL A 58 -3.37 -3.23 -6.12
C VAL A 58 -3.31 -3.84 -7.52
N SER A 59 -2.74 -3.11 -8.47
CA SER A 59 -2.42 -3.60 -9.82
C SER A 59 -0.99 -4.15 -9.88
N LYS A 60 -0.58 -4.68 -11.04
CA LYS A 60 0.81 -5.08 -11.31
C LYS A 60 1.79 -3.96 -11.01
#